data_AF-A0AAP5AGQ8-F1
#
_entry.id   AF-A0AAP5AGQ8-F1
#
_cell.length_a   1.000
_cell.length_b   1.000
_cell.length_c   1.000
_cell.angle_alpha   90.00
_cell.angle_beta   90.00
_cell.angle_gamma   90.00
#
_symmetry.space_group_name_H-M   'P 1'
#
loop_
_entity.id
_entity.type
_entity.pdbx_description
1 polymer ?
#
loop_
_entity_poly.entity_id
_entity_poly.type
_entity_poly.pdbx_seq_one_letter_code
_entity_poly.pdbx_strand_id
1 'polypeptide(L)'
;MHSLIVVAHPEPGSLTHAVASRIGDAILAASNGNTIEVADLAAEGFDPRFNPADNALFRQTAAPPADVAAEHARLDRADALVLVYPLYWWSFPALLKGWIDRVFTQGWAYADGADGKVAKKLQHLQVHLVGLGGADAGMIERRGYGTAMKTQIDIGIFDYCVARACSHPRCCLNRTAEPPRPTCIPPPVSVVPLGLLLLPDVSPPMPARPEPPRRRLPRDQRARQLLDVAWALVGEEGTDALSLGRLAEAAGVTKPVAYDHFVTRNGLLAALYQDYDQRQTAVFEERIGKAKAQLKDRARAIAGGYIDCVLSQGSEIQGILAALAGSPELMEVKRRYQEEFIAKCAEWLGGFATGGDVPDAGYWAILGAAESLSEAVAAGSVEQTAAEGELERLIGAVVKRN
;
A
#
# COMPACT_ATOMS: atom_id res chain seq x y z
N MET A 1 7.11 -1.75 32.46
CA MET A 1 6.00 -2.01 31.52
C MET A 1 5.51 -3.42 31.76
N HIS A 2 4.20 -3.64 31.81
CA HIS A 2 3.62 -4.98 31.90
C HIS A 2 3.18 -5.46 30.52
N SER A 3 3.63 -6.63 30.08
CA SER A 3 3.25 -7.22 28.78
C SER A 3 2.49 -8.51 28.95
N LEU A 4 1.33 -8.62 28.32
CA LEU A 4 0.60 -9.88 28.18
C LEU A 4 1.00 -10.55 26.87
N ILE A 5 1.56 -11.74 26.94
CA ILE A 5 1.89 -12.58 25.77
C ILE A 5 0.84 -13.67 25.66
N VAL A 6 0.03 -13.64 24.61
CA VAL A 6 -0.98 -14.66 24.33
C VAL A 6 -0.43 -15.62 23.29
N VAL A 7 -0.44 -16.91 23.60
CA VAL A 7 0.04 -17.99 22.73
C VAL A 7 -1.11 -18.93 22.40
N ALA A 8 -1.23 -19.28 21.11
CA ALA A 8 -2.28 -20.17 20.61
C ALA A 8 -1.68 -21.29 19.75
N HIS A 9 -1.16 -22.34 20.39
CA HIS A 9 -0.61 -23.50 19.70
C HIS A 9 -0.88 -24.79 20.51
N PRO A 10 -1.33 -25.91 19.89
CA PRO A 10 -1.69 -27.12 20.64
C PRO A 10 -0.49 -27.88 21.22
N GLU A 11 0.67 -27.78 20.59
CA GLU A 11 1.90 -28.45 21.01
C GLU A 11 2.80 -27.53 21.86
N PRO A 12 3.08 -27.85 23.14
CA PRO A 12 3.97 -27.06 24.01
C PRO A 12 5.40 -26.93 23.49
N GLY A 13 5.92 -27.96 22.79
CA GLY A 13 7.26 -27.96 22.20
C GLY A 13 7.40 -27.21 20.87
N SER A 14 6.40 -26.43 20.46
CA SER A 14 6.36 -25.82 19.13
C SER A 14 7.31 -24.63 18.96
N LEU A 15 7.60 -24.29 17.69
CA LEU A 15 8.29 -23.05 17.35
C LEU A 15 7.55 -21.81 17.88
N THR A 16 6.22 -21.84 17.90
CA THR A 16 5.40 -20.73 18.45
C THR A 16 5.69 -20.48 19.93
N HIS A 17 5.73 -21.54 20.75
CA HIS A 17 6.10 -21.42 22.16
C HIS A 17 7.56 -20.95 22.33
N ALA A 18 8.48 -21.49 21.53
CA ALA A 18 9.88 -21.08 21.57
C ALA A 18 10.07 -19.58 21.24
N VAL A 19 9.32 -19.07 20.25
CA VAL A 19 9.34 -17.65 19.88
C VAL A 19 8.71 -16.79 20.99
N ALA A 20 7.58 -17.22 21.55
CA ALA A 20 6.94 -16.52 22.67
C ALA A 20 7.86 -16.41 23.90
N SER A 21 8.53 -17.50 24.26
CA SER A 21 9.52 -17.52 25.35
C SER A 21 10.65 -16.52 25.09
N ARG A 22 11.23 -16.52 23.88
CA ARG A 22 12.31 -15.59 23.52
C ARG A 22 11.88 -14.13 23.56
N ILE A 23 10.64 -13.83 23.16
CA ILE A 23 10.08 -12.49 23.26
C ILE A 23 9.93 -12.09 24.74
N GLY A 24 9.41 -12.99 25.58
CA GLY A 24 9.29 -12.77 27.02
C GLY A 24 10.65 -12.49 27.67
N ASP A 25 11.64 -13.32 27.39
CA ASP A 25 13.02 -13.16 27.90
C ASP A 25 13.61 -11.81 27.46
N ALA A 26 13.40 -11.41 26.20
CA ALA A 26 13.89 -10.14 25.69
C ALA A 26 13.20 -8.93 26.34
N ILE A 27 11.88 -9.01 26.61
CA ILE A 27 11.13 -7.95 27.30
C ILE A 27 11.66 -7.78 28.73
N LEU A 28 11.86 -8.89 29.46
CA LEU A 28 12.42 -8.88 30.81
C LEU A 28 13.84 -8.32 30.85
N ALA A 29 14.68 -8.68 29.88
CA ALA A 29 16.07 -8.21 29.80
C ALA A 29 16.20 -6.72 29.42
N ALA A 30 15.20 -6.15 28.73
CA ALA A 30 15.27 -4.77 28.25
C ALA A 30 15.25 -3.72 29.39
N SER A 31 14.62 -4.03 30.53
CA SER A 31 14.60 -3.16 31.71
C SER A 31 14.16 -3.91 32.96
N ASN A 32 14.82 -3.65 34.10
CA ASN A 32 14.50 -4.28 35.38
C ASN A 32 13.07 -4.00 35.90
N GLY A 33 12.36 -3.02 35.33
CA GLY A 33 10.97 -2.71 35.65
C GLY A 33 9.94 -3.34 34.70
N ASN A 34 10.38 -4.17 33.76
CA ASN A 34 9.48 -4.90 32.87
C ASN A 34 8.99 -6.18 33.52
N THR A 35 7.72 -6.48 33.31
CA THR A 35 7.08 -7.71 33.77
C THR A 35 6.30 -8.32 32.63
N ILE A 36 6.18 -9.64 32.63
CA ILE A 36 5.40 -10.38 31.63
C ILE A 36 4.35 -11.26 32.33
N GLU A 37 3.21 -11.41 31.68
CA GLU A 37 2.23 -12.47 31.95
C GLU A 37 2.05 -13.25 30.64
N VAL A 38 1.99 -14.59 30.72
CA VAL A 38 1.75 -15.45 29.55
C VAL A 38 0.37 -16.06 29.69
N ALA A 39 -0.46 -15.91 28.66
CA ALA A 39 -1.72 -16.62 28.51
C ALA A 39 -1.56 -17.69 27.42
N ASP A 40 -1.38 -18.94 27.82
CA ASP A 40 -1.34 -20.08 26.90
C ASP A 40 -2.74 -20.64 26.74
N LEU A 41 -3.42 -20.21 25.67
CA LEU A 41 -4.84 -20.51 25.47
C LEU A 41 -5.11 -22.02 25.38
N ALA A 42 -4.15 -22.79 24.85
CA ALA A 42 -4.31 -24.24 24.70
C ALA A 42 -4.08 -24.95 26.04
N ALA A 43 -3.01 -24.60 26.76
CA ALA A 43 -2.73 -25.18 28.07
C ALA A 43 -3.76 -24.79 29.14
N GLU A 44 -4.31 -23.58 29.05
CA GLU A 44 -5.35 -23.08 29.96
C GLU A 44 -6.76 -23.58 29.61
N GLY A 45 -6.92 -24.26 28.46
CA GLY A 45 -8.20 -24.84 28.05
C GLY A 45 -9.28 -23.82 27.72
N PHE A 46 -8.89 -22.66 27.15
CA PHE A 46 -9.84 -21.62 26.76
C PHE A 46 -10.83 -22.16 25.71
N ASP A 47 -12.15 -21.97 25.93
CA ASP A 47 -13.17 -22.35 24.96
C ASP A 47 -13.33 -21.25 23.89
N PRO A 48 -12.95 -21.47 22.62
CA PRO A 48 -13.04 -20.43 21.59
C PRO A 48 -14.45 -20.23 21.05
N ARG A 49 -15.44 -21.05 21.45
CA ARG A 49 -16.77 -21.00 20.86
C ARG A 49 -17.61 -19.89 21.46
N PHE A 50 -18.04 -18.96 20.62
CA PHE A 50 -19.01 -17.94 20.99
C PHE A 50 -20.35 -18.60 21.36
N ASN A 51 -20.78 -18.43 22.61
CA ASN A 51 -21.90 -19.15 23.20
C ASN A 51 -23.05 -18.19 23.64
N PRO A 52 -24.20 -18.71 24.13
CA PRO A 52 -25.32 -17.86 24.52
C PRO A 52 -25.01 -16.82 25.61
N ALA A 53 -24.07 -17.10 26.53
CA ALA A 53 -23.66 -16.14 27.54
C ALA A 53 -22.87 -14.97 26.92
N ASP A 54 -22.00 -15.26 25.94
CA ASP A 54 -21.31 -14.23 25.16
C ASP A 54 -22.31 -13.39 24.33
N ASN A 55 -23.37 -14.02 23.79
CA ASN A 55 -24.43 -13.29 23.10
C ASN A 55 -25.23 -12.38 24.04
N ALA A 56 -25.55 -12.84 25.25
CA ALA A 56 -26.21 -12.05 26.26
C ALA A 56 -25.35 -10.85 26.70
N LEU A 57 -24.03 -11.03 26.79
CA LEU A 57 -23.08 -9.94 27.00
C LEU A 57 -23.07 -8.95 25.82
N PHE A 58 -22.99 -9.43 24.58
CA PHE A 58 -23.05 -8.59 23.38
C PHE A 58 -24.34 -7.76 23.31
N ARG A 59 -25.47 -8.34 23.71
CA ARG A 59 -26.75 -7.62 23.83
C ARG A 59 -26.85 -6.71 25.06
N GLN A 60 -25.80 -6.63 25.86
CA GLN A 60 -25.73 -5.86 27.11
C GLN A 60 -26.81 -6.27 28.12
N THR A 61 -27.24 -7.54 28.10
CA THR A 61 -28.25 -8.10 29.02
C THR A 61 -27.65 -8.91 30.16
N ALA A 62 -26.34 -9.17 30.12
CA ALA A 62 -25.61 -9.92 31.15
C ALA A 62 -24.18 -9.38 31.31
N ALA A 63 -23.57 -9.63 32.47
CA ALA A 63 -22.16 -9.37 32.71
C ALA A 63 -21.26 -10.37 31.96
N PRO A 64 -19.96 -10.08 31.77
CA PRO A 64 -19.06 -11.00 31.12
C PRO A 64 -18.96 -12.35 31.85
N PRO A 65 -18.93 -13.48 31.13
CA PRO A 65 -18.59 -14.77 31.70
C PRO A 65 -17.25 -14.74 32.45
N ALA A 66 -17.08 -15.61 33.45
CA ALA A 66 -15.93 -15.53 34.36
C ALA A 66 -14.56 -15.68 33.65
N ASP A 67 -14.50 -16.53 32.63
CA ASP A 67 -13.32 -16.69 31.78
C ASP A 67 -13.03 -15.43 30.96
N VAL A 68 -14.05 -14.82 30.35
CA VAL A 68 -13.92 -13.53 29.64
C VAL A 68 -13.50 -12.41 30.59
N ALA A 69 -14.09 -12.33 31.78
CA ALA A 69 -13.74 -11.32 32.79
C ALA A 69 -12.30 -11.47 33.29
N ALA A 70 -11.79 -12.70 33.39
CA ALA A 70 -10.40 -12.95 33.74
C ALA A 70 -9.45 -12.40 32.65
N GLU A 71 -9.79 -12.58 31.38
CA GLU A 71 -9.02 -12.02 30.25
C GLU A 71 -9.09 -10.49 30.21
N HIS A 72 -10.25 -9.88 30.49
CA HIS A 72 -10.35 -8.42 30.67
C HIS A 72 -9.42 -7.93 31.77
N ALA A 73 -9.40 -8.60 32.92
CA ALA A 73 -8.52 -8.23 34.02
C ALA A 73 -7.03 -8.36 33.66
N ARG A 74 -6.64 -9.35 32.84
CA ARG A 74 -5.27 -9.48 32.31
C ARG A 74 -4.92 -8.31 31.41
N LEU A 75 -5.81 -7.99 30.48
CA LEU A 75 -5.62 -6.91 29.51
C LEU A 75 -5.60 -5.53 30.16
N ASP A 76 -6.46 -5.27 31.16
CA ASP A 76 -6.50 -4.00 31.90
C ASP A 76 -5.20 -3.71 32.69
N ARG A 77 -4.46 -4.76 33.07
CA ARG A 77 -3.14 -4.61 33.72
C ARG A 77 -2.00 -4.39 32.73
N ALA A 78 -2.20 -4.72 31.46
CA ALA A 78 -1.15 -4.73 30.45
C ALA A 78 -0.97 -3.34 29.82
N ASP A 79 0.27 -3.00 29.54
CA ASP A 79 0.63 -1.87 28.68
C ASP A 79 0.79 -2.33 27.22
N ALA A 80 1.17 -3.60 27.02
CA ALA A 80 1.39 -4.21 25.72
C ALA A 80 0.77 -5.60 25.63
N LEU A 81 0.17 -5.90 24.48
CA LEU A 81 -0.38 -7.20 24.11
C LEU A 81 0.44 -7.79 22.97
N VAL A 82 1.05 -8.94 23.18
CA VAL A 82 1.81 -9.66 22.15
C VAL A 82 1.08 -10.95 21.79
N LEU A 83 0.60 -11.06 20.57
CA LEU A 83 -0.06 -12.27 20.07
C LEU A 83 0.94 -13.10 19.25
N VAL A 84 1.27 -14.30 19.73
CA VAL A 84 2.21 -15.22 19.06
C VAL A 84 1.45 -16.46 18.59
N TYR A 85 1.39 -16.67 17.28
CA TYR A 85 0.52 -17.69 16.71
C TYR A 85 1.06 -18.27 15.40
N PRO A 86 0.76 -19.55 15.08
CA PRO A 86 0.97 -20.06 13.73
C PRO A 86 -0.06 -19.46 12.77
N LEU A 87 0.38 -19.06 11.58
CA LEU A 87 -0.50 -18.54 10.54
C LEU A 87 -1.25 -19.70 9.88
N TYR A 88 -2.56 -19.79 10.15
CA TYR A 88 -3.43 -20.82 9.56
C TYR A 88 -4.40 -20.17 8.58
N TRP A 89 -4.39 -20.66 7.34
CA TRP A 89 -5.30 -20.18 6.28
C TRP A 89 -5.34 -18.66 6.15
N TRP A 90 -4.16 -18.02 6.19
CA TRP A 90 -4.01 -16.56 6.08
C TRP A 90 -4.72 -15.78 7.19
N SER A 91 -4.86 -16.38 8.37
CA SER A 91 -5.48 -15.78 9.54
C SER A 91 -4.99 -16.42 10.84
N PHE A 92 -5.66 -16.11 11.94
CA PHE A 92 -5.43 -16.72 13.24
C PHE A 92 -5.87 -18.19 13.29
N PRO A 93 -5.25 -19.02 14.16
CA PRO A 93 -5.86 -20.28 14.57
C PRO A 93 -7.25 -20.03 15.16
N ALA A 94 -8.17 -20.98 14.98
CA ALA A 94 -9.54 -20.88 15.51
C ALA A 94 -9.58 -20.59 17.02
N LEU A 95 -8.61 -21.14 17.77
CA LEU A 95 -8.44 -20.88 19.21
C LEU A 95 -8.24 -19.39 19.52
N LEU A 96 -7.30 -18.74 18.82
CA LEU A 96 -7.01 -17.32 19.01
C LEU A 96 -8.13 -16.44 18.47
N LYS A 97 -8.70 -16.78 17.31
CA LYS A 97 -9.84 -16.02 16.75
C LYS A 97 -11.05 -16.06 17.69
N GLY A 98 -11.33 -17.22 18.28
CA GLY A 98 -12.40 -17.37 19.27
C GLY A 98 -12.13 -16.61 20.58
N TRP A 99 -10.88 -16.56 21.03
CA TRP A 99 -10.48 -15.68 22.14
C TRP A 99 -10.79 -14.22 21.83
N ILE A 100 -10.42 -13.74 20.64
CA ILE A 100 -10.78 -12.38 20.20
C ILE A 100 -12.29 -12.19 20.19
N ASP A 101 -13.05 -13.12 19.60
CA ASP A 101 -14.51 -13.03 19.46
C ASP A 101 -15.25 -12.96 20.81
N ARG A 102 -14.72 -13.64 21.83
CA ARG A 102 -15.33 -13.67 23.16
C ARG A 102 -14.84 -12.55 24.08
N VAL A 103 -13.59 -12.12 23.93
CA VAL A 103 -12.94 -11.14 24.83
C VAL A 103 -13.10 -9.70 24.35
N PHE A 104 -13.16 -9.44 23.04
CA PHE A 104 -13.24 -8.08 22.51
C PHE A 104 -14.70 -7.61 22.46
N THR A 105 -15.25 -7.29 23.63
CA THR A 105 -16.70 -7.11 23.81
C THR A 105 -17.14 -5.65 23.70
N GLN A 106 -18.40 -5.45 23.30
CA GLN A 106 -19.02 -4.11 23.30
C GLN A 106 -19.11 -3.55 24.72
N GLY A 107 -18.79 -2.26 24.87
CA GLY A 107 -18.71 -1.57 26.16
C GLY A 107 -17.33 -1.63 26.81
N TRP A 108 -16.51 -2.63 26.48
CA TRP A 108 -15.16 -2.81 27.02
C TRP A 108 -14.05 -2.62 25.98
N ALA A 109 -14.13 -3.25 24.81
CA ALA A 109 -13.14 -3.11 23.73
C ALA A 109 -13.47 -1.96 22.76
N TYR A 110 -14.76 -1.78 22.48
CA TYR A 110 -15.32 -0.73 21.63
C TYR A 110 -16.72 -0.34 22.13
N ALA A 111 -17.20 0.84 21.74
CA ALA A 111 -18.57 1.26 22.02
C ALA A 111 -19.08 2.20 20.92
N ASP A 112 -20.38 2.46 20.88
CA ASP A 112 -20.94 3.51 20.03
C ASP A 112 -20.57 4.88 20.62
N GLY A 113 -19.90 5.71 19.82
CA GLY A 113 -19.55 7.08 20.17
C GLY A 113 -20.74 8.01 19.98
N ALA A 114 -20.77 9.09 20.77
CA ALA A 114 -21.84 10.09 20.73
C ALA A 114 -21.97 10.81 19.39
N ASP A 115 -20.93 10.77 18.55
CA ASP A 115 -20.85 11.34 17.21
C ASP A 115 -21.21 10.33 16.10
N GLY A 116 -21.70 9.15 16.47
CA GLY A 116 -22.00 8.07 15.53
C GLY A 116 -20.76 7.30 15.04
N LYS A 117 -19.56 7.61 15.55
CA LYS A 117 -18.35 6.85 15.26
C LYS A 117 -18.07 5.83 16.35
N VAL A 118 -17.25 4.83 16.05
CA VAL A 118 -16.84 3.84 17.05
C VAL A 118 -15.88 4.46 18.06
N ALA A 119 -16.22 4.38 19.33
CA ALA A 119 -15.38 4.75 20.45
C ALA A 119 -14.42 3.59 20.78
N LYS A 120 -13.14 3.78 20.49
CA LYS A 120 -12.06 2.83 20.78
C LYS A 120 -11.72 2.85 22.27
N LYS A 121 -11.81 1.70 22.96
CA LYS A 121 -11.63 1.64 24.41
C LYS A 121 -10.28 1.08 24.85
N LEU A 122 -9.55 0.41 23.95
CA LEU A 122 -8.26 -0.23 24.23
C LEU A 122 -7.06 0.61 23.76
N GLN A 123 -7.20 1.94 23.73
CA GLN A 123 -6.16 2.83 23.19
C GLN A 123 -4.86 2.85 24.02
N HIS A 124 -4.92 2.38 25.28
CA HIS A 124 -3.76 2.25 26.15
C HIS A 124 -2.86 1.06 25.77
N LEU A 125 -3.41 0.04 25.10
CA LEU A 125 -2.68 -1.18 24.74
C LEU A 125 -1.85 -0.99 23.47
N GLN A 126 -0.57 -1.32 23.56
CA GLN A 126 0.30 -1.52 22.40
C GLN A 126 0.20 -2.96 21.90
N VAL A 127 -0.38 -3.16 20.71
CA VAL A 127 -0.58 -4.51 20.17
C VAL A 127 0.52 -4.89 19.19
N HIS A 128 1.13 -6.06 19.41
CA HIS A 128 2.15 -6.67 18.57
C HIS A 128 1.68 -8.02 18.04
N LEU A 129 1.73 -8.21 16.73
CA LEU A 129 1.34 -9.45 16.07
C LEU A 129 2.57 -10.20 15.56
N VAL A 130 2.71 -11.45 15.99
CA VAL A 130 3.82 -12.33 15.63
C VAL A 130 3.23 -13.61 15.02
N GLY A 131 2.88 -13.52 13.73
CA GLY A 131 2.41 -14.65 12.93
C GLY A 131 3.57 -15.46 12.37
N LEU A 132 3.54 -16.78 12.59
CA LEU A 132 4.54 -17.72 12.10
C LEU A 132 3.98 -18.48 10.90
N GLY A 133 4.40 -18.12 9.69
CA GLY A 133 3.95 -18.75 8.45
C GLY A 133 5.00 -19.66 7.82
N GLY A 134 4.56 -20.69 7.10
CA GLY A 134 5.42 -21.55 6.28
C GLY A 134 5.67 -21.02 4.87
N ALA A 135 4.95 -19.97 4.44
CA ALA A 135 5.12 -19.35 3.13
C ALA A 135 6.19 -18.26 3.16
N ASP A 136 6.91 -18.08 2.05
CA ASP A 136 7.84 -16.97 1.89
C ASP A 136 7.10 -15.64 1.67
N ALA A 137 7.77 -14.54 2.00
CA ALA A 137 7.21 -13.19 1.87
C ALA A 137 6.74 -12.87 0.44
N GLY A 138 7.51 -13.31 -0.57
CA GLY A 138 7.16 -13.09 -1.97
C GLY A 138 5.86 -13.79 -2.37
N MET A 139 5.61 -15.00 -1.88
CA MET A 139 4.34 -15.71 -2.09
C MET A 139 3.16 -14.96 -1.44
N ILE A 140 3.34 -14.49 -0.20
CA ILE A 140 2.31 -13.76 0.55
C ILE A 140 1.92 -12.48 -0.19
N GLU A 141 2.91 -11.76 -0.73
CA GLU A 141 2.71 -10.53 -1.50
C GLU A 141 2.05 -10.81 -2.86
N ARG A 142 2.60 -11.74 -3.67
CA ARG A 142 2.08 -12.06 -5.02
C ARG A 142 0.60 -12.48 -5.03
N ARG A 143 0.11 -13.07 -3.94
CA ARG A 143 -1.27 -13.55 -3.82
C ARG A 143 -2.19 -12.59 -3.07
N GLY A 144 -1.67 -11.45 -2.60
CA GLY A 144 -2.44 -10.46 -1.85
C GLY A 144 -2.82 -10.90 -0.43
N TYR A 145 -2.22 -11.98 0.09
CA TYR A 145 -2.53 -12.47 1.44
C TYR A 145 -2.07 -11.49 2.52
N GLY A 146 -0.97 -10.76 2.29
CA GLY A 146 -0.52 -9.68 3.18
C GLY A 146 -1.60 -8.61 3.36
N THR A 147 -2.18 -8.14 2.25
CA THR A 147 -3.27 -7.16 2.27
C THR A 147 -4.52 -7.73 2.93
N ALA A 148 -4.89 -8.98 2.65
CA ALA A 148 -6.04 -9.61 3.27
C ALA A 148 -5.88 -9.74 4.79
N MET A 149 -4.68 -10.10 5.28
CA MET A 149 -4.36 -10.14 6.70
C MET A 149 -4.41 -8.76 7.32
N LYS A 150 -3.76 -7.76 6.70
CA LYS A 150 -3.78 -6.38 7.18
C LYS A 150 -5.19 -5.82 7.30
N THR A 151 -6.02 -6.03 6.28
CA THR A 151 -7.40 -5.55 6.28
C THR A 151 -8.24 -6.24 7.35
N GLN A 152 -8.17 -7.57 7.45
CA GLN A 152 -9.05 -8.30 8.38
C GLN A 152 -8.55 -8.23 9.83
N ILE A 153 -7.24 -8.25 10.07
CA ILE A 153 -6.63 -8.33 11.41
C ILE A 153 -6.24 -6.94 11.89
N ASP A 154 -5.29 -6.29 11.23
CA ASP A 154 -4.74 -5.01 11.70
C ASP A 154 -5.84 -3.95 11.73
N ILE A 155 -6.56 -3.79 10.62
CA ILE A 155 -7.61 -2.79 10.49
C ILE A 155 -8.92 -3.27 11.13
N GLY A 156 -9.38 -4.45 10.73
CA GLY A 156 -10.70 -4.96 11.09
C GLY A 156 -10.89 -5.31 12.57
N ILE A 157 -9.83 -5.78 13.24
CA ILE A 157 -9.90 -6.19 14.65
C ILE A 157 -9.24 -5.13 15.54
N PHE A 158 -7.98 -4.80 15.27
CA PHE A 158 -7.21 -3.98 16.20
C PHE A 158 -7.47 -2.49 16.01
N ASP A 159 -7.38 -1.93 14.80
CA ASP A 159 -7.68 -0.50 14.61
C ASP A 159 -9.13 -0.16 14.96
N TYR A 160 -10.04 -1.14 15.03
CA TYR A 160 -11.40 -0.96 15.52
C TYR A 160 -11.46 -0.66 17.04
N CYS A 161 -10.58 -1.27 17.85
CA CYS A 161 -10.62 -1.22 19.31
C CYS A 161 -9.44 -0.46 19.96
N VAL A 162 -8.27 -0.43 19.31
CA VAL A 162 -7.01 0.15 19.82
C VAL A 162 -6.55 1.36 19.00
N ALA A 163 -5.59 2.12 19.54
CA ALA A 163 -5.05 3.30 18.88
C ALA A 163 -4.03 2.96 17.77
N ARG A 164 -3.28 1.84 17.92
CA ARG A 164 -2.22 1.45 17.00
C ARG A 164 -1.88 -0.04 17.11
N ALA A 165 -2.01 -0.79 16.02
CA ALA A 165 -1.43 -2.13 15.89
C ALA A 165 -0.08 -2.06 15.16
N CYS A 166 0.92 -2.83 15.62
CA CYS A 166 2.19 -3.01 14.93
C CYS A 166 2.33 -4.47 14.48
N SER A 167 2.02 -4.75 13.21
CA SER A 167 2.32 -6.03 12.56
C SER A 167 3.78 -6.05 12.10
N HIS A 168 4.52 -7.12 12.42
CA HIS A 168 5.88 -7.33 11.92
C HIS A 168 5.84 -8.30 10.73
N PRO A 169 6.03 -7.85 9.48
CA PRO A 169 5.93 -8.71 8.30
C PRO A 169 7.12 -9.67 8.07
N ARG A 170 8.06 -9.81 9.02
CA ARG A 170 9.37 -10.46 8.78
C ARG A 170 9.71 -11.70 9.62
N CYS A 171 8.75 -12.31 10.31
CA CYS A 171 9.02 -13.55 11.07
C CYS A 171 8.64 -14.84 10.32
N CYS A 172 9.07 -14.96 9.05
CA CYS A 172 9.09 -16.25 8.35
C CYS A 172 10.46 -16.91 8.60
N LEU A 173 10.61 -17.56 9.75
CA LEU A 173 11.81 -18.35 10.05
C LEU A 173 11.75 -19.66 9.25
N ASN A 174 12.46 -19.70 8.11
CA ASN A 174 12.72 -20.94 7.38
C ASN A 174 13.64 -21.88 8.20
N ARG A 175 13.42 -23.19 8.09
CA ARG A 175 14.11 -24.27 8.84
C ARG A 175 15.63 -24.39 8.59
N THR A 176 16.21 -23.52 7.76
CA THR A 176 17.62 -23.53 7.37
C THR A 176 18.13 -22.10 7.17
N ALA A 177 18.39 -21.36 8.24
CA ALA A 177 19.28 -20.20 8.22
C ALA A 177 19.75 -19.87 9.65
N GLU A 178 21.04 -19.57 9.79
CA GLU A 178 21.72 -19.12 11.00
C GLU A 178 21.03 -17.93 11.70
N PRO A 179 21.25 -17.73 13.01
CA PRO A 179 20.55 -16.68 13.76
C PRO A 179 20.99 -15.28 13.29
N PRO A 180 20.07 -14.36 12.99
CA PRO A 180 20.44 -12.96 12.84
C PRO A 180 20.77 -12.36 14.21
N ARG A 181 21.91 -11.65 14.28
CA ARG A 181 22.34 -10.88 15.45
C ARG A 181 21.36 -9.72 15.72
N PRO A 182 21.22 -9.26 16.98
CA PRO A 182 20.31 -8.17 17.31
C PRO A 182 20.93 -6.83 16.93
N THR A 183 20.25 -6.06 16.08
CA THR A 183 20.50 -4.62 15.96
C THR A 183 19.17 -3.88 15.90
N CYS A 184 18.84 -3.25 17.03
CA CYS A 184 17.88 -2.17 17.14
C CYS A 184 18.65 -0.83 17.19
N ILE A 185 18.32 0.09 16.26
CA ILE A 185 18.46 1.58 16.29
C ILE A 185 19.94 2.07 16.25
N PRO A 186 20.37 3.28 15.75
CA PRO A 186 19.68 4.57 15.53
C PRO A 186 20.13 5.31 14.21
N PRO A 187 19.97 6.64 13.93
CA PRO A 187 20.40 7.79 14.77
C PRO A 187 19.44 9.03 14.72
N PRO A 188 19.72 10.13 15.45
CA PRO A 188 20.76 11.05 14.98
C PRO A 188 21.63 11.58 16.13
N VAL A 189 22.91 11.18 16.19
CA VAL A 189 23.96 12.03 16.75
C VAL A 189 25.28 11.71 16.03
N SER A 190 25.91 12.74 15.48
CA SER A 190 27.24 12.70 14.89
C SER A 190 28.30 12.23 15.89
N VAL A 191 29.18 11.33 15.46
CA VAL A 191 30.54 11.18 16.03
C VAL A 191 31.52 10.88 14.88
N VAL A 192 32.50 11.76 14.75
CA VAL A 192 33.65 11.69 13.84
C VAL A 192 34.73 10.76 14.43
N PRO A 193 35.51 10.00 13.64
CA PRO A 193 36.51 9.07 14.17
C PRO A 193 37.83 9.77 14.52
N LEU A 194 38.52 9.30 15.57
CA LEU A 194 39.81 9.84 16.02
C LEU A 194 40.99 8.89 15.70
N GLY A 195 42.00 9.48 15.06
CA GLY A 195 43.37 8.99 14.87
C GLY A 195 43.98 9.82 13.74
N LEU A 196 44.85 10.80 13.95
CA LEU A 196 46.06 10.83 14.78
C LEU A 196 46.51 12.30 14.98
N LEU A 197 47.38 12.51 15.99
CA LEU A 197 48.37 13.61 16.16
C LEU A 197 48.02 14.81 17.08
N LEU A 198 48.64 14.77 18.28
CA LEU A 198 49.35 15.86 19.00
C LEU A 198 48.71 17.27 19.10
N LEU A 199 48.21 17.60 20.32
CA LEU A 199 48.28 18.87 21.10
C LEU A 199 47.87 20.22 20.46
N PRO A 200 47.66 21.31 21.24
CA PRO A 200 46.86 21.50 22.46
C PRO A 200 45.88 22.71 22.35
N ASP A 201 45.17 22.95 23.45
CA ASP A 201 44.52 24.21 23.88
C ASP A 201 43.08 24.52 23.42
N VAL A 202 42.24 24.78 24.43
CA VAL A 202 40.79 24.89 24.36
C VAL A 202 40.42 26.37 24.39
N SER A 203 39.85 26.88 23.30
CA SER A 203 39.09 28.15 23.29
C SER A 203 37.61 27.86 22.99
N PRO A 204 36.65 28.55 23.64
CA PRO A 204 35.23 28.24 23.52
C PRO A 204 34.66 28.64 22.13
N PRO A 205 33.62 27.96 21.63
CA PRO A 205 33.11 28.18 20.29
C PRO A 205 32.27 29.46 20.18
N MET A 206 32.42 30.18 19.07
CA MET A 206 31.57 31.29 18.67
C MET A 206 30.16 30.82 18.26
N PRO A 207 29.11 31.66 18.40
CA PRO A 207 27.75 31.30 18.04
C PRO A 207 27.59 31.12 16.51
N ALA A 208 26.78 30.14 16.13
CA ALA A 208 26.48 29.77 14.75
C ALA A 208 25.76 30.90 13.99
N ARG A 209 26.11 31.08 12.72
CA ARG A 209 25.44 32.03 11.80
C ARG A 209 24.04 31.52 11.41
N PRO A 210 23.04 32.42 11.25
CA PRO A 210 21.70 32.03 10.85
C PRO A 210 21.64 31.59 9.37
N GLU A 211 20.90 30.51 9.10
CA GLU A 211 20.61 30.02 7.74
C GLU A 211 19.76 31.03 6.95
N PRO A 212 19.96 31.13 5.62
CA PRO A 212 19.20 32.04 4.78
C PRO A 212 17.71 31.63 4.70
N PRO A 213 16.79 32.60 4.53
CA PRO A 213 15.35 32.33 4.54
C PRO A 213 14.92 31.47 3.34
N ARG A 214 14.23 30.36 3.63
CA ARG A 214 13.69 29.44 2.61
C ARG A 214 12.69 30.17 1.70
N ARG A 215 13.06 30.34 0.42
CA ARG A 215 12.22 30.96 -0.61
C ARG A 215 11.02 30.07 -0.93
N ARG A 216 9.79 30.60 -0.87
CA ARG A 216 8.56 29.86 -1.23
C ARG A 216 8.59 29.52 -2.72
N LEU A 217 8.46 28.23 -3.06
CA LEU A 217 8.24 27.79 -4.44
C LEU A 217 6.83 28.20 -4.92
N PRO A 218 6.68 28.63 -6.19
CA PRO A 218 5.37 28.77 -6.85
C PRO A 218 4.56 27.46 -6.83
N ARG A 219 3.23 27.57 -6.85
CA ARG A 219 2.31 26.43 -6.74
C ARG A 219 2.58 25.33 -7.77
N ASP A 220 2.83 25.69 -9.03
CA ASP A 220 3.03 24.70 -10.10
C ASP A 220 4.38 23.98 -9.98
N GLN A 221 5.43 24.71 -9.57
CA GLN A 221 6.73 24.11 -9.28
C GLN A 221 6.65 23.16 -8.09
N ARG A 222 5.80 23.48 -7.10
CA ARG A 222 5.54 22.59 -5.97
C ARG A 222 4.80 21.33 -6.41
N ALA A 223 3.76 21.46 -7.24
CA ALA A 223 3.02 20.32 -7.77
C ALA A 223 3.94 19.38 -8.56
N ARG A 224 4.81 19.94 -9.40
CA ARG A 224 5.82 19.17 -10.15
C ARG A 224 6.79 18.43 -9.23
N GLN A 225 7.35 19.12 -8.23
CA GLN A 225 8.22 18.50 -7.22
C GLN A 225 7.54 17.31 -6.55
N LEU A 226 6.28 17.45 -6.15
CA LEU A 226 5.53 16.38 -5.49
C LEU A 226 5.27 15.19 -6.41
N LEU A 227 4.99 15.43 -7.70
CA LEU A 227 4.86 14.34 -8.68
C LEU A 227 6.18 13.60 -8.90
N ASP A 228 7.30 14.32 -8.99
CA ASP A 228 8.62 13.70 -9.17
C ASP A 228 8.99 12.82 -7.95
N VAL A 229 8.71 13.29 -6.72
CA VAL A 229 8.89 12.48 -5.49
C VAL A 229 7.94 11.29 -5.47
N ALA A 230 6.69 11.47 -5.88
CA ALA A 230 5.71 10.38 -5.93
C ALA A 230 6.12 9.30 -6.94
N TRP A 231 6.66 9.67 -8.10
CA TRP A 231 7.24 8.71 -9.06
C TRP A 231 8.42 7.92 -8.47
N ALA A 232 9.34 8.59 -7.77
CA ALA A 232 10.45 7.92 -7.11
C ALA A 232 9.96 6.90 -6.07
N LEU A 233 8.98 7.29 -5.23
CA LEU A 233 8.38 6.40 -4.25
C LEU A 233 7.67 5.20 -4.90
N VAL A 234 6.95 5.41 -6.01
CA VAL A 234 6.29 4.32 -6.74
C VAL A 234 7.33 3.34 -7.31
N GLY A 235 8.45 3.84 -7.84
CA GLY A 235 9.53 2.99 -8.37
C GLY A 235 10.32 2.24 -7.29
N GLU A 236 10.53 2.85 -6.13
CA GLU A 236 11.35 2.26 -5.05
C GLU A 236 10.53 1.40 -4.07
N GLU A 237 9.32 1.83 -3.73
CA GLU A 237 8.49 1.25 -2.66
C GLU A 237 7.17 0.64 -3.20
N GLY A 238 6.86 0.86 -4.48
CA GLY A 238 5.62 0.41 -5.11
C GLY A 238 4.43 1.35 -4.88
N THR A 239 3.42 1.24 -5.73
CA THR A 239 2.21 2.09 -5.69
C THR A 239 1.47 2.03 -4.35
N ASP A 240 1.49 0.90 -3.65
CA ASP A 240 0.79 0.71 -2.38
C ASP A 240 1.40 1.48 -1.21
N ALA A 241 2.71 1.73 -1.24
CA ALA A 241 3.39 2.57 -0.24
C ALA A 241 3.03 4.06 -0.38
N LEU A 242 2.55 4.47 -1.56
CA LEU A 242 2.23 5.86 -1.84
C LEU A 242 0.99 6.32 -1.07
N SER A 243 1.21 7.21 -0.11
CA SER A 243 0.17 7.95 0.61
C SER A 243 0.53 9.43 0.69
N LEU A 244 -0.46 10.31 0.93
CA LEU A 244 -0.20 11.75 1.07
C LEU A 244 0.73 12.06 2.25
N GLY A 245 0.67 11.27 3.32
CA GLY A 245 1.58 11.37 4.45
C GLY A 245 3.02 10.98 4.08
N ARG A 246 3.18 9.85 3.38
CA ARG A 246 4.49 9.38 2.91
C ARG A 246 5.10 10.33 1.90
N LEU A 247 4.29 10.85 0.98
CA LEU A 247 4.68 11.88 0.01
C LEU A 247 5.15 13.16 0.71
N ALA A 248 4.42 13.64 1.72
CA ALA A 248 4.81 14.84 2.46
C ALA A 248 6.15 14.66 3.18
N GLU A 249 6.34 13.50 3.83
CA GLU A 249 7.58 13.12 4.50
C GLU A 249 8.76 13.09 3.51
N ALA A 250 8.62 12.34 2.41
CA ALA A 250 9.67 12.18 1.41
C ALA A 250 10.00 13.50 0.69
N ALA A 251 9.01 14.37 0.46
CA ALA A 251 9.20 15.68 -0.16
C ALA A 251 9.71 16.77 0.80
N GLY A 252 9.84 16.46 2.10
CA GLY A 252 10.26 17.43 3.12
C GLY A 252 9.27 18.59 3.33
N VAL A 253 7.98 18.34 3.10
CA VAL A 253 6.89 19.32 3.28
C VAL A 253 5.97 18.93 4.43
N THR A 254 5.21 19.88 4.95
CA THR A 254 4.19 19.56 5.96
C THR A 254 3.03 18.78 5.31
N LYS A 255 2.36 17.90 6.07
CA LYS A 255 1.20 17.14 5.57
C LYS A 255 0.17 18.04 4.88
N PRO A 256 -0.27 19.18 5.45
CA PRO A 256 -1.24 20.07 4.79
C PRO A 256 -0.86 20.48 3.36
N VAL A 257 0.43 20.68 3.08
CA VAL A 257 0.88 21.03 1.71
C VAL A 257 0.58 19.91 0.72
N ALA A 258 0.79 18.64 1.08
CA ALA A 258 0.44 17.52 0.21
C ALA A 258 -1.09 17.42 0.00
N TYR A 259 -1.88 17.62 1.06
CA TYR A 259 -3.35 17.60 0.99
C TYR A 259 -3.94 18.77 0.20
N ASP A 260 -3.29 19.95 0.18
CA ASP A 260 -3.70 21.11 -0.62
C ASP A 260 -3.53 20.90 -2.13
N HIS A 261 -2.57 20.04 -2.51
CA HIS A 261 -2.31 19.66 -3.90
C HIS A 261 -3.11 18.44 -4.34
N PHE A 262 -3.24 17.44 -3.46
CA PHE A 262 -3.92 16.19 -3.74
C PHE A 262 -4.87 15.87 -2.60
N VAL A 263 -6.17 16.01 -2.86
CA VAL A 263 -7.22 15.86 -1.84
C VAL A 263 -7.27 14.43 -1.28
N THR A 264 -7.05 13.43 -2.13
CA THR A 264 -7.10 12.00 -1.79
C THR A 264 -5.93 11.24 -2.39
N ARG A 265 -5.66 10.02 -1.89
CA ARG A 265 -4.68 9.11 -2.50
C ARG A 265 -5.05 8.81 -3.96
N ASN A 266 -6.32 8.55 -4.24
CA ASN A 266 -6.78 8.32 -5.61
C ASN A 266 -6.57 9.56 -6.49
N GLY A 267 -6.77 10.77 -5.94
CA GLY A 267 -6.45 12.01 -6.64
C GLY A 267 -4.97 12.15 -6.99
N LEU A 268 -4.06 11.75 -6.09
CA LEU A 268 -2.62 11.68 -6.36
C LEU A 268 -2.28 10.64 -7.45
N LEU A 269 -2.85 9.43 -7.35
CA LEU A 269 -2.63 8.38 -8.35
C LEU A 269 -3.17 8.78 -9.73
N ALA A 270 -4.33 9.43 -9.77
CA ALA A 270 -4.90 9.98 -10.99
C ALA A 270 -4.00 11.08 -11.59
N ALA A 271 -3.40 11.92 -10.75
CA ALA A 271 -2.44 12.94 -11.20
C ALA A 271 -1.14 12.32 -11.74
N LEU A 272 -0.64 11.22 -11.14
CA LEU A 272 0.48 10.46 -11.68
C LEU A 272 0.14 9.85 -13.05
N TYR A 273 -1.04 9.24 -13.19
CA TYR A 273 -1.46 8.71 -14.47
C TYR A 273 -1.58 9.81 -15.54
N GLN A 274 -2.14 10.98 -15.20
CA GLN A 274 -2.20 12.13 -16.10
C GLN A 274 -0.81 12.63 -16.51
N ASP A 275 0.15 12.69 -15.58
CA ASP A 275 1.53 13.06 -15.89
C ASP A 275 2.22 12.03 -16.79
N TYR A 276 1.96 10.74 -16.59
CA TYR A 276 2.42 9.69 -17.51
C TYR A 276 1.83 9.86 -18.90
N ASP A 277 0.51 10.04 -18.98
CA ASP A 277 -0.21 10.18 -20.24
C ASP A 277 0.28 11.39 -21.06
N GLN A 278 0.53 12.53 -20.40
CA GLN A 278 1.12 13.71 -21.05
C GLN A 278 2.49 13.43 -21.66
N ARG A 279 3.36 12.67 -20.96
CA ARG A 279 4.67 12.28 -21.49
C ARG A 279 4.53 11.35 -22.70
N GLN A 280 3.60 10.39 -22.64
CA GLN A 280 3.34 9.47 -23.76
C GLN A 280 2.77 10.20 -24.98
N THR A 281 1.85 11.14 -24.74
CA THR A 281 1.30 12.03 -25.76
C THR A 281 2.41 12.74 -26.55
N ALA A 282 3.43 13.26 -25.87
CA ALA A 282 4.53 13.96 -26.53
C ALA A 282 5.38 13.02 -27.42
N VAL A 283 5.61 11.79 -26.97
CA VAL A 283 6.30 10.74 -27.75
C VAL A 283 5.50 10.39 -29.01
N PHE A 284 4.17 10.28 -28.87
CA PHE A 284 3.26 10.05 -30.00
C PHE A 284 3.31 11.17 -31.04
N GLU A 285 3.20 12.43 -30.60
CA GLU A 285 3.27 13.60 -31.46
C GLU A 285 4.59 13.66 -32.22
N GLU A 286 5.71 13.35 -31.57
CA GLU A 286 7.02 13.29 -32.21
C GLU A 286 7.08 12.16 -33.27
N ARG A 287 6.58 10.96 -32.94
CA ARG A 287 6.55 9.81 -33.87
C ARG A 287 5.70 10.11 -35.11
N ILE A 288 4.55 10.73 -34.90
CA ILE A 288 3.62 11.11 -35.97
C ILE A 288 4.19 12.27 -36.79
N GLY A 289 4.84 13.24 -36.16
CA GLY A 289 5.53 14.35 -36.83
C GLY A 289 6.63 13.89 -37.80
N LYS A 290 7.33 12.80 -37.46
CA LYS A 290 8.35 12.16 -38.32
C LYS A 290 7.75 11.34 -39.46
N ALA A 291 6.49 10.94 -39.37
CA ALA A 291 5.83 10.17 -40.42
C ALA A 291 5.53 11.04 -41.65
N LYS A 292 5.69 10.44 -42.84
CA LYS A 292 5.35 11.11 -44.11
C LYS A 292 3.88 11.54 -44.08
N ALA A 293 3.56 12.61 -44.83
CA ALA A 293 2.19 13.09 -45.01
C ALA A 293 1.40 12.18 -45.97
N GLN A 294 1.36 10.90 -45.68
CA GLN A 294 0.56 9.89 -46.38
C GLN A 294 -0.25 9.11 -45.35
N LEU A 295 -1.51 8.82 -45.66
CA LEU A 295 -2.42 8.12 -44.75
C LEU A 295 -1.81 6.81 -44.22
N LYS A 296 -1.17 6.04 -45.08
CA LYS A 296 -0.55 4.76 -44.71
C LYS A 296 0.56 4.94 -43.67
N ASP A 297 1.44 5.92 -43.87
CA ASP A 297 2.55 6.19 -42.96
C ASP A 297 2.04 6.73 -41.61
N ARG A 298 1.01 7.60 -41.63
CA ARG A 298 0.35 8.12 -40.41
C ARG A 298 -0.37 7.02 -39.64
N ALA A 299 -1.15 6.19 -40.33
CA ALA A 299 -1.85 5.05 -39.73
C ALA A 299 -0.88 4.06 -39.08
N ARG A 300 0.24 3.76 -39.74
CA ARG A 300 1.30 2.91 -39.17
C ARG A 300 1.94 3.53 -37.93
N ALA A 301 2.24 4.83 -37.97
CA ALA A 301 2.82 5.54 -36.84
C ALA A 301 1.89 5.53 -35.62
N ILE A 302 0.58 5.72 -35.83
CA ILE A 302 -0.43 5.63 -34.78
C ILE A 302 -0.53 4.21 -34.24
N ALA A 303 -0.62 3.20 -35.13
CA ALA A 303 -0.78 1.80 -34.74
C ALA A 303 0.39 1.29 -33.90
N GLY A 304 1.62 1.46 -34.39
CA GLY A 304 2.83 1.10 -33.65
C GLY A 304 3.00 1.95 -32.39
N GLY A 305 2.69 3.25 -32.46
CA GLY A 305 2.74 4.15 -31.31
C GLY A 305 1.89 3.65 -30.13
N TYR A 306 0.66 3.22 -30.42
CA TYR A 306 -0.28 2.78 -29.41
C TYR A 306 0.09 1.44 -28.80
N ILE A 307 0.39 0.46 -29.64
CA ILE A 307 0.74 -0.88 -29.16
C ILE A 307 2.08 -0.83 -28.40
N ASP A 308 3.10 -0.14 -28.92
CA ASP A 308 4.37 0.06 -28.20
C ASP A 308 4.15 0.77 -26.85
N CYS A 309 3.28 1.78 -26.80
CA CYS A 309 2.99 2.50 -25.56
C CYS A 309 2.41 1.57 -24.50
N VAL A 310 1.43 0.73 -24.86
CA VAL A 310 0.82 -0.22 -23.91
C VAL A 310 1.83 -1.28 -23.46
N LEU A 311 2.65 -1.80 -24.38
CA LEU A 311 3.65 -2.83 -24.06
C LEU A 311 4.85 -2.31 -23.26
N SER A 312 5.19 -1.04 -23.41
CA SER A 312 6.25 -0.37 -22.65
C SER A 312 5.77 0.20 -21.31
N GLN A 313 4.49 -0.01 -20.93
CA GLN A 313 4.00 0.34 -19.61
C GLN A 313 4.79 -0.42 -18.54
N GLY A 314 5.59 0.32 -17.76
CA GLY A 314 6.31 -0.22 -16.62
C GLY A 314 5.37 -0.76 -15.53
N SER A 315 5.92 -1.56 -14.62
CA SER A 315 5.20 -2.10 -13.47
C SER A 315 4.51 -1.02 -12.61
N GLU A 316 5.05 0.20 -12.63
CA GLU A 316 4.56 1.38 -11.93
C GLU A 316 3.18 1.81 -12.45
N ILE A 317 3.00 1.86 -13.77
CA ILE A 317 1.73 2.23 -14.40
C ILE A 317 0.67 1.18 -14.17
N GLN A 318 1.05 -0.09 -14.29
CA GLN A 318 0.15 -1.21 -13.97
C GLN A 318 -0.29 -1.16 -12.51
N GLY A 319 0.64 -0.87 -11.59
CA GLY A 319 0.33 -0.67 -10.17
C GLY A 319 -0.64 0.49 -9.94
N ILE A 320 -0.44 1.64 -10.61
CA ILE A 320 -1.33 2.81 -10.52
C ILE A 320 -2.72 2.48 -11.06
N LEU A 321 -2.82 1.87 -12.24
CA LEU A 321 -4.09 1.47 -12.85
C LEU A 321 -4.85 0.45 -11.98
N ALA A 322 -4.14 -0.53 -11.42
CA ALA A 322 -4.72 -1.51 -10.51
C ALA A 322 -5.22 -0.85 -9.22
N ALA A 323 -4.45 0.07 -8.63
CA ALA A 323 -4.84 0.80 -7.42
C ALA A 323 -6.04 1.75 -7.63
N LEU A 324 -6.23 2.20 -8.87
CA LEU A 324 -7.33 3.05 -9.30
C LEU A 324 -8.56 2.26 -9.82
N ALA A 325 -8.48 0.93 -9.92
CA ALA A 325 -9.52 0.12 -10.53
C ALA A 325 -10.88 0.33 -9.83
N GLY A 326 -11.90 0.70 -10.61
CA GLY A 326 -13.25 0.98 -10.11
C GLY A 326 -13.43 2.32 -9.41
N SER A 327 -12.42 3.20 -9.40
CA SER A 327 -12.53 4.53 -8.80
C SER A 327 -13.14 5.55 -9.77
N PRO A 328 -13.91 6.55 -9.27
CA PRO A 328 -14.44 7.62 -10.12
C PRO A 328 -13.33 8.47 -10.74
N GLU A 329 -12.19 8.63 -10.06
CA GLU A 329 -11.04 9.36 -10.59
C GLU A 329 -10.45 8.67 -11.83
N LEU A 330 -10.38 7.34 -11.85
CA LEU A 330 -9.93 6.60 -13.04
C LEU A 330 -10.90 6.78 -14.20
N MET A 331 -12.21 6.74 -13.94
CA MET A 331 -13.22 6.94 -14.98
C MET A 331 -13.11 8.33 -15.59
N GLU A 332 -12.93 9.37 -14.77
CA GLU A 332 -12.72 10.75 -15.20
C GLU A 332 -11.45 10.88 -16.06
N VAL A 333 -10.35 10.27 -15.60
CA VAL A 333 -9.06 10.28 -16.30
C VAL A 333 -9.14 9.55 -17.63
N LYS A 334 -9.70 8.33 -17.66
CA LYS A 334 -9.89 7.56 -18.89
C LYS A 334 -10.75 8.33 -19.88
N ARG A 335 -11.90 8.86 -19.45
CA ARG A 335 -12.78 9.65 -20.32
C ARG A 335 -12.05 10.81 -20.98
N ARG A 336 -11.28 11.59 -20.20
CA ARG A 336 -10.50 12.71 -20.72
C ARG A 336 -9.43 12.28 -21.72
N TYR A 337 -8.68 11.23 -21.39
CA TYR A 337 -7.70 10.63 -22.29
C TYR A 337 -8.33 10.21 -23.62
N GLN A 338 -9.48 9.53 -23.59
CA GLN A 338 -10.17 9.08 -24.78
C GLN A 338 -10.64 10.26 -25.64
N GLU A 339 -11.20 11.31 -25.02
CA GLU A 339 -11.59 12.55 -25.70
C GLU A 339 -10.38 13.26 -26.35
N GLU A 340 -9.26 13.39 -25.63
CA GLU A 340 -8.03 14.02 -26.14
C GLU A 340 -7.40 13.21 -27.29
N PHE A 341 -7.36 11.88 -27.17
CA PHE A 341 -6.83 11.02 -28.22
C PHE A 341 -7.67 11.09 -29.50
N ILE A 342 -8.99 11.14 -29.37
CA ILE A 342 -9.90 11.29 -30.51
C ILE A 342 -9.71 12.64 -31.21
N ALA A 343 -9.59 13.72 -30.45
CA ALA A 343 -9.31 15.05 -31.01
C ALA A 343 -8.00 15.06 -31.81
N LYS A 344 -6.95 14.38 -31.31
CA LYS A 344 -5.68 14.24 -32.03
C LYS A 344 -5.78 13.37 -33.26
N CYS A 345 -6.53 12.27 -33.20
CA CYS A 345 -6.79 11.45 -34.38
C CYS A 345 -7.48 12.25 -35.48
N ALA A 346 -8.42 13.14 -35.12
CA ALA A 346 -9.04 14.04 -36.08
C ALA A 346 -8.03 15.01 -36.72
N GLU A 347 -7.12 15.58 -35.94
CA GLU A 347 -6.04 16.41 -36.46
C GLU A 347 -5.10 15.64 -37.40
N TRP A 348 -4.68 14.44 -36.99
CA TRP A 348 -3.66 13.67 -37.71
C TRP A 348 -4.20 12.98 -38.96
N LEU A 349 -5.49 12.63 -38.99
CA LEU A 349 -6.11 11.80 -40.03
C LEU A 349 -7.13 12.55 -40.88
N GLY A 350 -7.76 13.61 -40.35
CA GLY A 350 -8.87 14.31 -41.02
C GLY A 350 -8.53 14.81 -42.43
N GLY A 351 -7.30 15.28 -42.63
CA GLY A 351 -6.81 15.72 -43.94
C GLY A 351 -6.74 14.63 -45.02
N PHE A 352 -6.95 13.35 -44.68
CA PHE A 352 -6.96 12.23 -45.62
C PHE A 352 -8.36 11.66 -45.90
N ALA A 353 -9.41 12.23 -45.28
CA ALA A 353 -10.78 11.77 -45.47
C ALA A 353 -11.27 12.03 -46.91
N THR A 354 -11.80 11.00 -47.57
CA THR A 354 -12.27 11.08 -48.97
C THR A 354 -13.61 11.81 -49.11
N GLY A 355 -14.42 11.82 -48.05
CA GLY A 355 -15.75 12.45 -48.00
C GLY A 355 -15.85 13.77 -47.23
N GLY A 356 -14.72 14.42 -46.92
CA GLY A 356 -14.66 15.68 -46.17
C GLY A 356 -14.14 15.51 -44.74
N ASP A 357 -14.80 14.69 -43.92
CA ASP A 357 -14.38 14.37 -42.55
C ASP A 357 -14.72 12.92 -42.17
N VAL A 358 -14.00 12.38 -41.20
CA VAL A 358 -14.32 11.08 -40.60
C VAL A 358 -15.34 11.32 -39.49
N PRO A 359 -16.48 10.61 -39.45
CA PRO A 359 -17.44 10.75 -38.36
C PRO A 359 -16.82 10.45 -36.99
N ASP A 360 -17.24 11.15 -35.93
CA ASP A 360 -16.77 10.93 -34.54
C ASP A 360 -16.76 9.46 -34.13
N ALA A 361 -17.81 8.71 -34.49
CA ALA A 361 -17.91 7.27 -34.20
C ALA A 361 -16.79 6.44 -34.87
N GLY A 362 -16.21 6.92 -35.97
CA GLY A 362 -15.06 6.32 -36.62
C GLY A 362 -13.79 6.43 -35.78
N TYR A 363 -13.54 7.59 -35.16
CA TYR A 363 -12.39 7.76 -34.26
C TYR A 363 -12.55 6.92 -32.97
N TRP A 364 -13.76 6.82 -32.43
CA TRP A 364 -14.06 5.88 -31.33
C TRP A 364 -13.81 4.42 -31.73
N ALA A 365 -14.14 4.02 -32.96
CA ALA A 365 -13.87 2.67 -33.45
C ALA A 365 -12.36 2.40 -33.59
N ILE A 366 -11.58 3.39 -34.03
CA ILE A 366 -10.11 3.30 -34.10
C ILE A 366 -9.53 3.10 -32.70
N LEU A 367 -9.95 3.92 -31.73
CA LEU A 367 -9.49 3.82 -30.35
C LEU A 367 -9.83 2.47 -29.72
N GLY A 368 -11.09 2.00 -29.84
CA GLY A 368 -11.49 0.71 -29.31
C GLY A 368 -10.74 -0.47 -29.94
N ALA A 369 -10.44 -0.39 -31.25
CA ALA A 369 -9.60 -1.38 -31.91
C ALA A 369 -8.15 -1.33 -31.38
N ALA A 370 -7.60 -0.14 -31.16
CA ALA A 370 -6.26 0.03 -30.60
C ALA A 370 -6.14 -0.52 -29.18
N GLU A 371 -7.11 -0.22 -28.30
CA GLU A 371 -7.20 -0.77 -26.94
C GLU A 371 -7.25 -2.31 -26.98
N SER A 372 -8.20 -2.88 -27.72
CA SER A 372 -8.42 -4.33 -27.77
C SER A 372 -7.24 -5.09 -28.37
N LEU A 373 -6.63 -4.57 -29.45
CA LEU A 373 -5.44 -5.19 -30.05
C LEU A 373 -4.24 -5.11 -29.12
N SER A 374 -4.05 -3.99 -28.41
CA SER A 374 -2.94 -3.85 -27.46
C SER A 374 -3.08 -4.82 -26.28
N GLU A 375 -4.29 -4.99 -25.75
CA GLU A 375 -4.58 -5.99 -24.71
C GLU A 375 -4.30 -7.42 -25.21
N ALA A 376 -4.71 -7.74 -26.44
CA ALA A 376 -4.47 -9.05 -27.03
C ALA A 376 -2.97 -9.34 -27.24
N VAL A 377 -2.17 -8.34 -27.61
CA VAL A 377 -0.71 -8.48 -27.72
C VAL A 377 -0.08 -8.62 -26.35
N ALA A 378 -0.48 -7.82 -25.36
CA ALA A 378 0.02 -7.92 -23.98
C ALA A 378 -0.29 -9.29 -23.35
N ALA A 379 -1.43 -9.88 -23.70
CA ALA A 379 -1.82 -11.23 -23.28
C ALA A 379 -1.13 -12.37 -24.07
N GLY A 380 -0.30 -12.05 -25.08
CA GLY A 380 0.34 -13.02 -25.96
C GLY A 380 -0.63 -13.77 -26.88
N SER A 381 -1.86 -13.27 -27.04
CA SER A 381 -2.89 -13.86 -27.91
C SER A 381 -2.70 -13.50 -29.37
N VAL A 382 -2.05 -12.37 -29.65
CA VAL A 382 -1.77 -11.86 -30.99
C VAL A 382 -0.32 -11.38 -31.04
N GLU A 383 0.35 -11.61 -32.17
CA GLU A 383 1.72 -11.13 -32.39
C GLU A 383 1.71 -9.62 -32.69
N GLN A 384 2.70 -8.89 -32.17
CA GLN A 384 2.73 -7.42 -32.23
C GLN A 384 2.64 -6.88 -33.66
N THR A 385 3.46 -7.40 -34.60
CA THR A 385 3.46 -6.90 -35.98
C THR A 385 2.14 -7.20 -36.71
N ALA A 386 1.50 -8.33 -36.38
CA ALA A 386 0.17 -8.66 -36.89
C ALA A 386 -0.91 -7.68 -36.38
N ALA A 387 -0.88 -7.33 -35.09
CA ALA A 387 -1.80 -6.35 -34.50
C ALA A 387 -1.59 -4.94 -35.08
N GLU A 388 -0.34 -4.48 -35.20
CA GLU A 388 0.00 -3.20 -35.83
C GLU A 388 -0.49 -3.14 -37.29
N GLY A 389 -0.31 -4.22 -38.05
CA GLY A 389 -0.75 -4.31 -39.43
C GLY A 389 -2.28 -4.33 -39.59
N GLU A 390 -3.01 -4.96 -38.66
CA GLU A 390 -4.48 -4.93 -38.63
C GLU A 390 -4.99 -3.53 -38.30
N LEU A 391 -4.42 -2.89 -37.28
CA LEU A 391 -4.81 -1.54 -36.88
C LEU A 391 -4.49 -0.50 -37.98
N GLU A 392 -3.34 -0.61 -38.66
CA GLU A 392 -3.00 0.21 -39.84
C GLU A 392 -4.11 0.12 -40.91
N ARG A 393 -4.54 -1.11 -41.24
CA ARG A 393 -5.59 -1.36 -42.24
C ARG A 393 -6.94 -0.83 -41.79
N LEU A 394 -7.31 -1.03 -40.52
CA LEU A 394 -8.56 -0.56 -39.94
C LEU A 394 -8.63 0.98 -39.98
N ILE A 395 -7.57 1.67 -39.55
CA ILE A 395 -7.49 3.14 -39.63
C ILE A 395 -7.68 3.59 -41.08
N GLY A 396 -6.96 2.98 -42.02
CA GLY A 396 -7.07 3.32 -43.44
C GLY A 396 -8.48 3.10 -43.99
N ALA A 397 -9.16 2.03 -43.58
CA ALA A 397 -10.53 1.73 -43.98
C ALA A 397 -11.53 2.72 -43.38
N VAL A 398 -11.40 3.08 -42.10
CA VAL A 398 -12.26 4.06 -41.42
C VAL A 398 -12.12 5.44 -42.05
N VAL A 399 -10.89 5.90 -42.30
CA VAL A 399 -10.64 7.23 -42.87
C VAL A 399 -11.13 7.35 -44.32
N LYS A 400 -11.05 6.26 -45.09
CA LYS A 400 -11.55 6.20 -46.48
C LYS A 400 -13.02 5.82 -46.59
N ARG A 401 -13.70 5.55 -45.48
CA ARG A 401 -15.11 5.18 -45.46
C ARG A 401 -15.94 6.45 -45.62
N ASN A 402 -15.93 7.00 -46.83
CA ASN A 402 -16.94 7.85 -47.46
C ASN A 402 -16.52 8.13 -48.90
#